data_AF-A0A919EQ20-F1
#
_entry.id   AF-A0A919EQ20-F1
#
_cell.length_a   1.000
_cell.length_b   1.000
_cell.length_c   1.000
_cell.angle_alpha   90.00
_cell.angle_beta   90.00
_cell.angle_gamma   90.00
#
_symmetry.space_group_name_H-M   'P 1'
#
loop_
_entity.id
_entity.type
_entity.pdbx_description
1 polymer ?
#
loop_
_entity_poly.entity_id
_entity_poly.type
_entity_poly.pdbx_seq_one_letter_code
_entity_poly.pdbx_strand_id
1 'polypeptide(L)' 'MAKAPISLIRTWVFLSQATDPKLTRAKADAIARLVRQFGSVEMAKIYLEQAKDEKIEVVLV' A
#
# COMPACT_ATOMS: atom_id res chain seq x y z
N MET A 1 -4.24 16.42 -2.77
CA MET A 1 -5.14 15.32 -2.33
C MET A 1 -4.60 14.75 -1.04
N ALA A 2 -5.45 14.51 -0.04
CA ALA A 2 -5.03 13.81 1.18
C ALA A 2 -4.64 12.36 0.85
N LYS A 3 -3.57 11.86 1.48
CA LYS A 3 -3.16 10.46 1.32
C LYS A 3 -4.20 9.55 1.98
N ALA A 4 -4.57 8.45 1.32
CA ALA A 4 -5.42 7.42 1.90
C ALA A 4 -4.82 6.88 3.22
N PRO A 5 -5.66 6.38 4.17
CA PRO A 5 -5.17 5.75 5.38
C PRO A 5 -4.21 4.58 5.09
N ILE A 6 -3.20 4.38 5.96
CA ILE A 6 -2.20 3.31 5.81
C ILE A 6 -2.85 1.93 5.65
N SER A 7 -3.90 1.64 6.42
CA SER A 7 -4.65 0.37 6.33
C SER A 7 -5.27 0.15 4.95
N LEU A 8 -5.78 1.21 4.33
CA LEU A 8 -6.36 1.15 2.99
C LEU A 8 -5.28 0.93 1.93
N ILE A 9 -4.13 1.60 2.07
CA ILE A 9 -2.98 1.40 1.17
C ILE A 9 -2.45 -0.03 1.28
N ARG A 10 -2.33 -0.59 2.49
CA ARG A 10 -1.98 -2.01 2.70
C ARG A 10 -2.95 -2.95 1.99
N THR A 11 -4.25 -2.66 2.07
CA THR A 11 -5.29 -3.46 1.41
C THR A 11 -5.11 -3.44 -0.11
N TRP A 12 -4.83 -2.27 -0.70
CA TRP A 12 -4.57 -2.18 -2.13
C TRP A 12 -3.29 -2.91 -2.55
N VAL A 13 -2.20 -2.81 -1.78
CA VAL A 13 -0.98 -3.57 -2.05
C VAL A 13 -1.24 -5.07 -1.99
N PHE A 14 -2.01 -5.54 -1.01
CA PHE A 14 -2.43 -6.94 -0.93
C PHE A 14 -3.24 -7.36 -2.17
N LEU A 15 -4.27 -6.60 -2.55
CA LEU A 15 -5.09 -6.89 -3.72
C LEU A 15 -4.30 -6.87 -5.03
N SER A 16 -3.27 -6.01 -5.13
CA SER A 16 -2.40 -5.95 -6.32
C SER A 16 -1.64 -7.26 -6.58
N GLN A 17 -1.44 -8.07 -5.54
CA GLN A 17 -0.72 -9.35 -5.58
C GLN A 17 -1.67 -10.55 -5.63
N ALA A 18 -2.99 -10.33 -5.55
CA ALA A 18 -3.96 -11.40 -5.57
C ALA A 18 -3.89 -12.21 -6.88
N THR A 19 -4.00 -13.53 -6.73
CA THR A 19 -4.07 -14.50 -7.83
C THR A 19 -5.47 -15.08 -8.01
N ASP A 20 -6.38 -14.86 -7.06
CA ASP A 20 -7.78 -15.30 -7.16
C ASP A 20 -8.49 -14.57 -8.32
N PRO A 21 -8.99 -15.30 -9.34
CA PRO A 21 -9.74 -14.72 -10.45
C PRO A 21 -10.95 -13.89 -10.01
N LYS A 22 -11.59 -14.22 -8.87
CA LYS A 22 -12.72 -13.47 -8.32
C LYS A 22 -12.34 -12.04 -7.90
N LEU A 23 -11.05 -11.80 -7.66
CA LEU A 23 -10.52 -10.50 -7.25
C LEU A 23 -9.96 -9.68 -8.43
N THR A 24 -10.10 -10.13 -9.68
CA THR A 24 -9.53 -9.45 -10.86
C THR A 24 -9.90 -7.97 -10.92
N ARG A 25 -11.16 -7.64 -10.69
CA ARG A 25 -11.63 -6.24 -10.69
C ARG A 25 -11.02 -5.44 -9.53
N ALA A 26 -11.05 -5.99 -8.32
CA ALA A 26 -10.50 -5.34 -7.14
C ALA A 26 -8.98 -5.12 -7.26
N LYS A 27 -8.27 -6.06 -7.89
CA LYS A 27 -6.85 -5.95 -8.23
C LYS A 27 -6.58 -4.81 -9.20
N ALA A 28 -7.34 -4.72 -10.30
CA ALA A 28 -7.19 -3.64 -11.27
C ALA A 28 -7.45 -2.26 -10.62
N ASP A 29 -8.51 -2.14 -9.84
CA ASP A 29 -8.85 -0.91 -9.12
C ASP A 29 -7.77 -0.53 -8.10
N ALA A 30 -7.23 -1.51 -7.37
CA ALA A 30 -6.13 -1.30 -6.43
C ALA A 30 -4.87 -0.81 -7.13
N ILE A 31 -4.47 -1.42 -8.25
CA ILE A 31 -3.30 -1.00 -9.03
C ILE A 31 -3.50 0.43 -9.55
N ALA A 32 -4.66 0.76 -10.11
CA ALA A 32 -4.95 2.10 -10.60
C ALA A 32 -4.84 3.17 -9.49
N ARG A 33 -5.34 2.86 -8.29
CA ARG A 33 -5.23 3.75 -7.12
C ARG A 33 -3.79 3.91 -6.65
N LEU A 34 -3.03 2.81 -6.59
CA LEU A 34 -1.61 2.83 -6.21
C LEU A 34 -0.78 3.65 -7.19
N VAL A 35 -0.95 3.43 -8.50
CA VAL A 35 -0.26 4.20 -9.55
C VAL A 35 -0.64 5.67 -9.50
N ARG A 36 -1.93 6.00 -9.33
CA ARG A 36 -2.38 7.40 -9.23
C ARG A 36 -1.77 8.14 -8.05
N GLN A 37 -1.58 7.47 -6.91
CA GLN A 37 -1.13 8.11 -5.67
C GLN A 37 0.39 8.06 -5.46
N PHE A 38 1.07 7.01 -5.94
CA PHE A 38 2.49 6.74 -5.68
C PHE A 38 3.33 6.59 -6.95
N GLY A 39 2.72 6.63 -8.14
CA GLY A 39 3.40 6.39 -9.43
C GLY A 39 3.61 4.92 -9.75
N SER A 40 3.79 4.05 -8.74
CA SER A 40 3.91 2.60 -8.92
C SER A 40 3.47 1.82 -7.68
N VAL A 41 3.21 0.52 -7.85
CA VAL A 41 2.96 -0.40 -6.73
C VAL A 41 4.19 -0.50 -5.82
N GLU A 42 5.40 -0.46 -6.39
CA GLU A 42 6.64 -0.57 -5.63
C GLU A 42 6.88 0.64 -4.71
N MET A 43 6.62 1.85 -5.22
CA MET A 43 6.69 3.06 -4.39
C MET A 43 5.70 3.04 -3.22
N ALA A 44 4.52 2.44 -3.42
CA ALA A 44 3.56 2.26 -2.34
C ALA A 44 4.04 1.27 -1.27
N LYS A 45 4.80 0.23 -1.64
CA LYS A 45 5.42 -0.68 -0.66
C LYS A 45 6.48 0.03 0.16
N ILE A 46 7.37 0.79 -0.48
CA ILE A 46 8.41 1.59 0.21
C ILE A 46 7.76 2.54 1.21
N TYR A 47 6.68 3.24 0.81
CA TYR A 47 5.93 4.11 1.69
C TYR A 47 5.36 3.37 2.93
N LEU A 48 4.89 2.13 2.75
CA LEU A 48 4.36 1.32 3.86
C LEU A 48 5.45 0.85 4.83
N GLU A 49 6.65 0.55 4.34
CA GLU A 49 7.79 0.19 5.20
C GLU A 49 8.27 1.39 6.00
N GLN A 50 8.44 2.57 5.37
CA GLN A 50 8.76 3.82 6.08
C GLN A 50 7.76 4.14 7.19
N ALA A 51 6.46 3.95 6.92
CA ALA A 51 5.41 4.18 7.91
C ALA A 51 5.38 3.14 9.06
N LYS A 52 6.08 2.00 8.93
CA LYS A 52 6.33 1.08 10.05
C LYS A 52 7.54 1.53 10.85
N ASP A 53 8.60 1.96 10.17
CA ASP A 53 9.84 2.42 10.81
C ASP A 53 9.61 3.67 11.67
N GLU A 54 8.75 4.60 11.22
CA GLU A 54 8.32 5.77 12.00
C GLU A 54 7.59 5.42 13.31
N LYS A 55 7.11 4.17 13.47
CA LYS A 55 6.45 3.69 14.70
C LYS A 55 7.41 3.01 15.67
N ILE A 56 8.68 2.83 15.30
CA ILE A 56 9.67 2.23 16.19
C ILE A 56 10.24 3.34 17.08
N GLU A 57 9.73 3.40 18.31
CA GLU A 57 10.25 4.26 19.36
C GLU A 57 11.57 3.64 19.87
N VAL A 58 12.71 4.25 19.56
CA VAL A 58 14.02 3.78 20.04
C VAL A 58 14.17 4.18 21.50
N VAL A 59 14.04 3.21 22.41
CA VAL A 59 14.40 3.39 23.82
C VAL A 59 15.88 3.03 23.99
N LEU A 60 16.71 4.03 24.24
CA LEU A 60 18.10 3.81 24.68
C LEU A 60 18.06 3.35 26.16
N VAL A 61 18.63 2.18 26.45
CA VAL A 61 18.81 1.62 27.80
C VAL A 61 20.28 1.71 28.19
#